data_AF-A0A7C4UNQ4-F1
#
_entry.id   AF-A0A7C4UNQ4-F1
#
_cell.length_a   1.000
_cell.length_b   1.000
_cell.length_c   1.000
_cell.angle_alpha   90.00
_cell.angle_beta   90.00
_cell.angle_gamma   90.00
#
_symmetry.space_group_name_H-M   'P 1'
#
loop_
_entity.id
_entity.type
_entity.pdbx_description
1 polymer ?
#
loop_
_entity_poly.entity_id
_entity_poly.type
_entity_poly.pdbx_seq_one_letter_code
_entity_poly.pdbx_strand_id
1 'polypeptide(L)'
;MRITAGCHFVALLLFAVVPAFADDKNEAKKAISGAITMGDQKYQLEHGAAFETKRGDKTHTAVILSEHPLDMAKLKDSLKKKGNDEGYFYFKPHVKLIFDEKGKLDFVFIYADGASINSGGNKNMTGNVEIKDGIVSGKGGMAKPEKFFDKMYTFEVHFSAKIVKPD
;
A
#
# COMPACT_ATOMS: atom_id res chain seq x y z
N MET A 1 21.81 -77.35 -22.05
CA MET A 1 22.25 -76.64 -23.26
C MET A 1 22.42 -75.17 -22.93
N ARG A 2 23.67 -74.68 -22.93
CA ARG A 2 24.18 -73.28 -22.93
C ARG A 2 23.86 -72.42 -21.68
N ILE A 3 24.86 -72.11 -20.81
CA ILE A 3 25.84 -70.98 -20.85
C ILE A 3 25.10 -69.68 -20.41
N THR A 4 25.46 -68.84 -19.41
CA THR A 4 26.69 -68.49 -18.66
C THR A 4 26.30 -67.50 -17.53
N ALA A 5 27.22 -67.30 -16.56
CA ALA A 5 27.68 -66.04 -15.94
C ALA A 5 26.67 -64.91 -15.59
N GLY A 6 26.76 -64.21 -14.47
CA GLY A 6 27.86 -64.02 -13.53
C GLY A 6 27.67 -62.69 -12.79
N CYS A 7 28.65 -62.37 -11.92
CA CYS A 7 28.97 -61.05 -11.37
C CYS A 7 28.03 -60.37 -10.35
N HIS A 8 28.46 -60.47 -9.09
CA HIS A 8 28.54 -59.42 -8.07
C HIS A 8 28.16 -57.99 -8.51
N PHE A 9 27.31 -57.32 -7.72
CA PHE A 9 27.53 -55.92 -7.34
C PHE A 9 26.87 -55.64 -5.97
N VAL A 10 27.71 -55.34 -4.99
CA VAL A 10 27.32 -54.68 -3.74
C VAL A 10 27.14 -53.20 -4.08
N ALA A 11 25.96 -52.63 -3.79
CA ALA A 11 25.74 -51.19 -3.81
C ALA A 11 25.36 -50.74 -2.40
N LEU A 12 26.36 -50.23 -1.68
CA LEU A 12 26.21 -49.53 -0.42
C LEU A 12 25.57 -48.16 -0.72
N LEU A 13 24.29 -47.99 -0.40
CA LEU A 13 23.59 -46.71 -0.52
C LEU A 13 24.03 -45.78 0.62
N LEU A 14 24.99 -44.89 0.31
CA LEU A 14 25.29 -43.73 1.13
C LEU A 14 24.13 -42.74 1.03
N PHE A 15 23.35 -42.59 2.11
CA PHE A 15 22.43 -41.47 2.26
C PHE A 15 23.26 -40.19 2.50
N ALA A 16 23.42 -39.38 1.46
CA ALA A 16 23.82 -38.00 1.63
C ALA A 16 22.64 -37.25 2.30
N VAL A 17 22.79 -36.90 3.58
CA VAL A 17 21.91 -35.92 4.21
C VAL A 17 22.31 -34.56 3.64
N VAL A 18 21.59 -34.12 2.62
CA VAL A 18 21.68 -32.74 2.15
C VAL A 18 20.89 -31.89 3.14
N PRO A 19 21.48 -30.89 3.82
CA PRO A 19 20.68 -29.93 4.56
C PRO A 19 19.86 -29.15 3.53
N ALA A 20 18.54 -29.34 3.57
CA ALA A 20 17.59 -28.54 2.81
C ALA A 20 17.54 -27.13 3.40
N PHE A 21 18.56 -26.32 3.10
CA PHE A 21 18.40 -24.87 3.05
C PHE A 21 17.86 -24.56 1.65
N ALA A 22 16.56 -24.75 1.49
CA ALA A 22 15.83 -24.21 0.35
C ALA A 22 15.21 -22.90 0.82
N ASP A 23 15.73 -21.81 0.26
CA ASP A 23 15.18 -20.46 0.29
C ASP A 23 13.67 -20.46 0.07
N ASP A 24 12.89 -20.17 1.12
CA ASP A 24 11.50 -19.80 0.95
C ASP A 24 11.35 -18.27 1.03
N LYS A 25 11.52 -17.68 -0.16
CA LYS A 25 10.74 -16.54 -0.66
C LYS A 25 10.69 -15.32 0.27
N ASN A 26 11.73 -14.51 0.16
CA ASN A 26 11.55 -13.06 0.22
C ASN A 26 10.67 -12.64 -0.97
N GLU A 27 9.35 -12.83 -0.87
CA GLU A 27 8.43 -11.91 -1.55
C GLU A 27 8.79 -10.53 -1.00
N ALA A 28 9.51 -9.73 -1.79
CA ALA A 28 9.67 -8.32 -1.49
C ALA A 28 8.26 -7.74 -1.44
N LYS A 29 7.68 -7.67 -0.24
CA LYS A 29 6.34 -7.13 -0.01
C LYS A 29 6.30 -5.77 -0.69
N LYS A 30 5.49 -5.61 -1.75
CA LYS A 30 5.40 -4.35 -2.48
C LYS A 30 5.17 -3.24 -1.45
N ALA A 31 6.10 -2.29 -1.41
CA ALA A 31 6.11 -1.23 -0.40
C ALA A 31 4.80 -0.43 -0.43
N ILE A 32 4.16 -0.34 -1.60
CA ILE A 32 2.84 0.27 -1.78
C ILE A 32 2.00 -0.66 -2.64
N SER A 33 0.78 -0.97 -2.18
CA SER A 33 -0.17 -1.81 -2.91
C SER A 33 -1.60 -1.59 -2.43
N GLY A 34 -2.57 -1.93 -3.26
CA GLY A 34 -3.98 -1.84 -2.92
C GLY A 34 -4.85 -1.63 -4.15
N ALA A 35 -6.14 -1.45 -3.92
CA ALA A 35 -7.07 -1.14 -4.99
C ALA A 35 -8.27 -0.34 -4.50
N ILE A 36 -8.88 0.41 -5.42
CA ILE A 36 -10.24 0.93 -5.30
C ILE A 36 -11.12 0.07 -6.19
N THR A 37 -12.27 -0.36 -5.68
CA THR A 37 -13.38 -0.86 -6.50
C THR A 37 -14.47 0.20 -6.51
N MET A 38 -14.94 0.59 -7.69
CA MET A 38 -15.99 1.59 -7.91
C MET A 38 -16.91 1.11 -9.03
N GLY A 39 -18.15 0.73 -8.68
CA GLY A 39 -19.01 -0.02 -9.58
C GLY A 39 -18.31 -1.29 -10.06
N ASP A 40 -18.27 -1.49 -11.37
CA ASP A 40 -17.61 -2.63 -12.00
C ASP A 40 -16.11 -2.41 -12.27
N GLN A 41 -15.58 -1.22 -11.94
CA GLN A 41 -14.18 -0.87 -12.19
C GLN A 41 -13.31 -1.16 -10.98
N LYS A 42 -12.07 -1.59 -11.24
CA LYS A 42 -11.04 -1.81 -10.23
C LYS A 42 -9.76 -1.09 -10.64
N TYR A 43 -9.29 -0.19 -9.79
CA TYR A 43 -8.09 0.62 -10.00
C TYR A 43 -6.99 0.12 -9.07
N GLN A 44 -5.87 -0.34 -9.62
CA GLN A 44 -4.73 -0.83 -8.83
C GLN A 44 -3.90 0.36 -8.36
N LEU A 45 -3.57 0.41 -7.07
CA LEU A 45 -2.82 1.51 -6.48
C LEU A 45 -1.40 1.05 -6.16
N GLU A 46 -0.49 1.20 -7.13
CA GLU A 46 0.89 0.71 -7.05
C GLU A 46 1.91 1.84 -6.81
N HIS A 47 1.47 3.10 -6.86
CA HIS A 47 2.27 4.27 -6.58
C HIS A 47 1.79 4.94 -5.29
N GLY A 48 2.67 5.67 -4.62
CA GLY A 48 2.27 6.45 -3.47
C GLY A 48 3.41 7.18 -2.77
N ALA A 49 3.04 8.02 -1.81
CA ALA A 49 3.97 8.77 -0.98
C ALA A 49 3.36 9.02 0.40
N ALA A 50 4.22 9.11 1.41
CA ALA A 50 3.88 9.60 2.74
C ALA A 50 4.47 10.99 2.94
N PHE A 51 3.76 11.89 3.60
CA PHE A 51 4.21 13.24 3.89
C PHE A 51 3.48 13.83 5.11
N GLU A 52 4.07 14.85 5.71
CA GLU A 52 3.40 15.64 6.75
C GLU A 52 2.59 16.77 6.09
N THR A 53 1.38 17.02 6.58
CA THR A 53 0.50 18.09 6.09
C THR A 53 -0.23 18.75 7.26
N LYS A 54 -0.43 20.07 7.19
CA LYS A 54 -1.22 20.81 8.18
C LYS A 54 -2.69 20.83 7.82
N ARG A 55 -3.54 20.61 8.82
CA ARG A 55 -5.00 20.84 8.75
C ARG A 55 -5.41 21.68 9.95
N GLY A 56 -5.76 22.94 9.71
CA GLY A 56 -5.75 23.96 10.76
C GLY A 56 -4.36 24.09 11.37
N ASP A 57 -4.29 24.16 12.70
CA ASP A 57 -3.02 24.30 13.43
C ASP A 57 -2.33 22.97 13.75
N LYS A 58 -2.89 21.84 13.30
CA LYS A 58 -2.42 20.50 13.65
C LYS A 58 -1.65 19.85 12.51
N THR A 59 -0.57 19.18 12.87
CA THR A 59 0.21 18.37 11.93
C THR A 59 -0.41 17.00 11.81
N HIS A 60 -0.56 16.52 10.58
CA HIS A 60 -1.06 15.20 10.27
C HIS A 60 -0.06 14.45 9.40
N THR A 61 -0.09 13.13 9.48
CA THR A 61 0.60 12.26 8.52
C THR A 61 -0.39 11.89 7.42
N ALA A 62 -0.08 12.23 6.18
CA ALA A 62 -0.85 11.81 5.02
C ALA A 62 -0.11 10.73 4.24
N VAL A 63 -0.87 9.76 3.73
CA VAL A 63 -0.40 8.75 2.78
C VAL A 63 -1.34 8.75 1.60
N ILE A 64 -0.82 9.09 0.42
CA ILE A 64 -1.55 9.01 -0.85
C ILE A 64 -1.07 7.79 -1.63
N LEU A 65 -2.00 6.96 -2.09
CA LEU A 65 -1.78 5.84 -2.99
C LEU A 65 -2.57 6.05 -4.27
N SER A 66 -1.96 5.81 -5.42
CA SER A 66 -2.51 6.15 -6.73
C SER A 66 -2.22 5.09 -7.79
N GLU A 67 -3.08 5.06 -8.81
CA GLU A 67 -2.90 4.21 -9.99
C GLU A 67 -1.76 4.66 -10.90
N HIS A 68 -1.43 5.95 -10.86
CA HIS A 68 -0.35 6.53 -11.67
C HIS A 68 0.74 7.16 -10.78
N PRO A 69 1.95 7.38 -11.32
CA PRO A 69 2.99 8.11 -10.60
C PRO A 69 2.53 9.50 -10.16
N LEU A 70 2.93 9.88 -8.94
CA LEU A 70 2.65 11.18 -8.35
C LEU A 70 3.59 12.25 -8.92
N ASP A 71 3.06 13.45 -9.17
CA ASP A 71 3.89 14.63 -9.44
C ASP A 71 4.54 15.14 -8.14
N MET A 72 5.69 14.53 -7.80
CA MET A 72 6.40 14.80 -6.54
C MET A 72 6.93 16.24 -6.44
N ALA A 73 7.24 16.87 -7.57
CA ALA A 73 7.68 18.26 -7.59
C ALA A 73 6.54 19.18 -7.13
N LYS A 74 5.32 19.01 -7.70
CA LYS A 74 4.15 19.79 -7.27
C LYS A 74 3.73 19.51 -5.84
N LEU A 75 3.82 18.25 -5.39
CA LEU A 75 3.52 17.90 -4.00
C LEU A 75 4.46 18.63 -3.03
N LYS A 76 5.78 18.51 -3.24
CA LYS A 76 6.78 19.20 -2.40
C LYS A 76 6.62 20.72 -2.44
N ASP A 77 6.32 21.29 -3.60
CA ASP A 77 6.06 22.72 -3.75
C ASP A 77 4.86 23.18 -2.93
N SER A 78 3.76 22.40 -2.91
CA SER A 78 2.59 22.71 -2.07
C SER A 78 2.96 22.69 -0.59
N LEU A 79 3.64 21.63 -0.15
CA LEU A 79 4.07 21.45 1.23
C LEU A 79 5.00 22.59 1.67
N LYS A 80 5.93 23.01 0.82
CA LYS A 80 6.85 24.11 1.10
C LYS A 80 6.14 25.46 1.26
N LYS A 81 5.18 25.76 0.37
CA LYS A 81 4.53 27.08 0.31
C LYS A 81 3.49 27.27 1.42
N LYS A 82 2.75 26.21 1.76
CA LYS A 82 1.58 26.31 2.64
C LYS A 82 1.69 25.46 3.91
N GLY A 83 2.69 24.59 4.01
CA GLY A 83 2.74 23.56 5.04
C GLY A 83 1.66 22.50 4.88
N ASN A 84 0.93 22.48 3.75
CA ASN A 84 -0.15 21.56 3.47
C ASN A 84 -0.19 21.17 1.97
N ASP A 85 -1.00 20.17 1.65
CA ASP A 85 -1.14 19.61 0.31
C ASP A 85 -2.33 20.18 -0.48
N GLU A 86 -2.91 21.31 -0.06
CA GLU A 86 -4.08 21.91 -0.73
C GLU A 86 -3.76 22.48 -2.13
N GLY A 87 -2.49 22.77 -2.42
CA GLY A 87 -2.03 23.15 -3.75
C GLY A 87 -1.79 21.95 -4.68
N TYR A 88 -1.87 20.73 -4.16
CA TYR A 88 -1.63 19.49 -4.89
C TYR A 88 -2.96 18.81 -5.27
N PHE A 89 -3.49 19.19 -6.43
CA PHE A 89 -4.68 18.55 -6.99
C PHE A 89 -4.32 17.34 -7.84
N TYR A 90 -4.83 16.16 -7.46
CA TYR A 90 -4.54 14.91 -8.14
C TYR A 90 -5.83 14.27 -8.68
N PHE A 91 -6.16 14.53 -9.95
CA PHE A 91 -7.41 14.06 -10.60
C PHE A 91 -7.24 12.73 -11.35
N LYS A 92 -6.65 11.75 -10.67
CA LYS A 92 -6.51 10.37 -11.16
C LYS A 92 -6.87 9.41 -10.03
N PRO A 93 -7.22 8.13 -10.31
CA PRO A 93 -7.62 7.20 -9.27
C PRO A 93 -6.62 7.12 -8.11
N HIS A 94 -7.10 7.43 -6.89
CA HIS A 94 -6.29 7.44 -5.68
C HIS A 94 -7.11 7.38 -4.40
N VAL A 95 -6.45 6.95 -3.32
CA VAL A 95 -6.89 7.10 -1.94
C VAL A 95 -5.83 7.91 -1.20
N LYS A 96 -6.25 8.91 -0.43
CA LYS A 96 -5.42 9.62 0.53
C LYS A 96 -5.97 9.40 1.94
N LEU A 97 -5.17 8.76 2.77
CA LEU A 97 -5.41 8.54 4.19
C LEU A 97 -4.71 9.64 4.98
N ILE A 98 -5.39 10.24 5.95
CA ILE A 98 -4.85 11.28 6.82
C ILE A 98 -4.99 10.81 8.25
N PHE A 99 -3.86 10.70 8.94
CA PHE A 99 -3.75 10.26 10.31
C PHE A 99 -3.42 11.45 11.22
N ASP A 100 -4.04 11.51 12.38
CA ASP A 100 -3.72 12.49 13.42
C ASP A 100 -2.35 12.20 14.07
N GLU A 101 -1.92 13.07 14.98
CA GLU A 101 -0.65 12.96 15.71
C GLU A 101 -0.55 11.69 16.57
N LYS A 102 -1.67 11.01 16.83
CA LYS A 102 -1.74 9.74 17.58
C LYS A 102 -1.79 8.53 16.66
N GLY A 103 -1.66 8.72 15.34
CA GLY A 103 -1.75 7.66 14.34
C GLY A 103 -3.17 7.13 14.14
N LYS A 104 -4.20 7.85 14.57
CA LYS A 104 -5.59 7.49 14.29
C LYS A 104 -6.00 8.03 12.94
N LEU A 105 -6.71 7.22 12.16
CA LEU A 105 -7.29 7.67 10.90
C LEU A 105 -8.31 8.78 11.18
N ASP A 106 -7.99 9.99 10.73
CA ASP A 106 -8.83 11.18 10.89
C ASP A 106 -9.71 11.38 9.65
N PHE A 107 -9.14 11.16 8.46
CA PHE A 107 -9.84 11.45 7.21
C PHE A 107 -9.38 10.55 6.06
N VAL A 108 -10.31 10.28 5.15
CA VAL A 108 -10.10 9.56 3.89
C VAL A 108 -10.62 10.42 2.75
N PHE A 109 -9.80 10.55 1.71
CA PHE A 109 -10.18 11.10 0.42
C PHE A 109 -10.02 10.02 -0.65
N ILE A 110 -11.05 9.80 -1.46
CA ILE A 110 -11.03 8.85 -2.58
C ILE A 110 -11.44 9.60 -3.83
N TYR A 111 -10.67 9.45 -4.90
CA TYR A 111 -11.08 9.85 -6.23
C TYR A 111 -10.99 8.65 -7.16
N ALA A 112 -12.08 8.33 -7.86
CA ALA A 112 -12.14 7.29 -8.88
C ALA A 112 -13.41 7.48 -9.71
N ASP A 113 -13.33 7.19 -11.01
CA ASP A 113 -14.50 7.26 -11.92
C ASP A 113 -15.27 8.60 -11.87
N GLY A 114 -14.53 9.72 -11.72
CA GLY A 114 -15.09 11.06 -11.59
C GLY A 114 -15.74 11.38 -10.23
N ALA A 115 -15.90 10.39 -9.35
CA ALA A 115 -16.40 10.58 -7.99
C ALA A 115 -15.30 11.10 -7.05
N SER A 116 -15.68 12.02 -6.15
CA SER A 116 -14.83 12.55 -5.08
C SER A 116 -15.51 12.29 -3.74
N ILE A 117 -14.98 11.33 -2.99
CA ILE A 117 -15.54 10.87 -1.71
C ILE A 117 -14.64 11.35 -0.58
N ASN A 118 -15.24 12.05 0.38
CA ASN A 118 -14.57 12.71 1.49
C ASN A 118 -15.19 12.19 2.78
N SER A 119 -14.40 11.58 3.67
CA SER A 119 -14.94 10.94 4.86
C SER A 119 -14.06 11.18 6.09
N GLY A 120 -14.61 11.88 7.08
CA GLY A 120 -14.02 12.04 8.42
C GLY A 120 -14.88 11.33 9.47
N GLY A 121 -14.26 10.57 10.37
CA GLY A 121 -14.96 9.89 11.46
C GLY A 121 -15.94 8.77 11.06
N ASN A 122 -15.90 8.29 9.81
CA ASN A 122 -16.74 7.16 9.38
C ASN A 122 -16.22 5.85 9.98
N LYS A 123 -17.04 5.20 10.81
CA LYS A 123 -16.75 3.90 11.45
C LYS A 123 -16.51 2.73 10.49
N ASN A 124 -16.94 2.86 9.23
CA ASN A 124 -16.67 1.87 8.19
C ASN A 124 -15.28 2.03 7.58
N MET A 125 -14.65 3.20 7.74
CA MET A 125 -13.29 3.46 7.32
C MET A 125 -12.34 3.04 8.43
N THR A 126 -11.34 2.23 8.09
CA THR A 126 -10.34 1.74 9.02
C THR A 126 -8.95 2.10 8.52
N GLY A 127 -8.05 2.36 9.44
CA GLY A 127 -6.66 2.64 9.13
C GLY A 127 -5.80 2.50 10.37
N ASN A 128 -4.63 1.91 10.19
CA ASN A 128 -3.58 1.93 11.20
C ASN A 128 -2.29 2.43 10.55
N VAL A 129 -1.46 3.07 11.37
CA VAL A 129 -0.17 3.57 10.93
C VAL A 129 0.86 3.40 12.04
N GLU A 130 2.06 3.07 11.62
CA GLU A 130 3.27 3.08 12.42
C GLU A 130 4.27 4.00 11.73
N ILE A 131 4.94 4.85 12.52
CA ILE A 131 5.99 5.73 12.04
C ILE A 131 7.28 5.34 12.76
N LYS A 132 8.24 4.84 12.01
CA LYS A 132 9.54 4.40 12.53
C LYS A 132 10.65 4.81 11.57
N ASP A 133 11.69 5.45 12.10
CA ASP A 133 12.87 5.87 11.31
C ASP A 133 12.52 6.72 10.08
N GLY A 134 11.46 7.54 10.17
CA GLY A 134 10.95 8.35 9.06
C GLY A 134 10.25 7.56 7.96
N ILE A 135 9.91 6.29 8.21
CA ILE A 135 9.10 5.43 7.35
C ILE A 135 7.71 5.31 7.96
N VAL A 136 6.70 5.57 7.15
CA VAL A 136 5.28 5.42 7.49
C VAL A 136 4.80 4.11 6.90
N SER A 137 4.38 3.18 7.74
CA SER A 137 3.88 1.87 7.32
C SER A 137 2.51 1.58 7.92
N GLY A 138 1.68 0.82 7.22
CA GLY A 138 0.34 0.51 7.71
C GLY A 138 -0.58 -0.04 6.63
N LYS A 139 -1.86 -0.06 6.96
CA LYS A 139 -2.94 -0.43 6.06
C LYS A 139 -4.17 0.44 6.30
N GLY A 140 -5.02 0.52 5.30
CA GLY A 140 -6.32 1.17 5.39
C GLY A 140 -7.33 0.51 4.48
N GLY A 141 -8.61 0.72 4.75
CA GLY A 141 -9.66 0.13 3.95
C GLY A 141 -11.04 0.31 4.54
N MET A 142 -12.01 -0.32 3.90
CA MET A 142 -13.41 -0.32 4.33
C MET A 142 -13.80 -1.69 4.91
N ALA A 143 -14.55 -1.69 6.02
CA ALA A 143 -15.03 -2.94 6.61
C ALA A 143 -16.11 -3.61 5.74
N LYS A 144 -16.89 -2.81 5.00
CA LYS A 144 -17.85 -3.28 3.99
C LYS A 144 -17.99 -2.25 2.85
N PRO A 145 -18.39 -2.67 1.64
CA PRO A 145 -18.71 -1.74 0.56
C PRO A 145 -19.82 -0.76 0.96
N GLU A 146 -19.74 0.47 0.46
CA GLU A 146 -20.78 1.51 0.61
C GLU A 146 -21.26 1.97 -0.77
N LYS A 147 -22.35 2.74 -0.80
CA LYS A 147 -22.91 3.31 -2.02
C LYS A 147 -22.58 4.80 -2.10
N PHE A 148 -22.11 5.25 -3.26
CA PHE A 148 -21.96 6.66 -3.61
C PHE A 148 -22.66 6.90 -4.95
N PHE A 149 -23.69 7.73 -4.94
CA PHE A 149 -24.68 7.82 -6.04
C PHE A 149 -25.24 6.45 -6.42
N ASP A 150 -25.01 5.99 -7.65
CA ASP A 150 -25.45 4.71 -8.21
C ASP A 150 -24.38 3.62 -8.15
N LYS A 151 -23.19 3.90 -7.61
CA LYS A 151 -22.04 2.99 -7.59
C LYS A 151 -21.76 2.47 -6.19
N MET A 152 -21.52 1.17 -6.09
CA MET A 152 -20.92 0.59 -4.88
C MET A 152 -19.41 0.85 -4.91
N TYR A 153 -18.82 1.13 -3.76
CA TYR A 153 -17.38 1.33 -3.66
C TYR A 153 -16.78 0.68 -2.42
N THR A 154 -15.53 0.25 -2.56
CA THR A 154 -14.67 -0.23 -1.47
C THR A 154 -13.21 0.08 -1.81
N PHE A 155 -12.34 0.10 -0.81
CA PHE A 155 -10.90 0.08 -1.03
C PHE A 155 -10.19 -0.72 0.05
N GLU A 156 -9.00 -1.21 -0.29
CA GLU A 156 -8.04 -1.78 0.63
C GLU A 156 -6.64 -1.38 0.16
N VAL A 157 -5.79 -0.94 1.08
CA VAL A 157 -4.43 -0.47 0.81
C VAL A 157 -3.46 -0.91 1.89
N HIS A 158 -2.22 -1.17 1.47
CA HIS A 158 -1.06 -1.45 2.31
C HIS A 158 0.07 -0.53 1.86
N PHE A 159 0.76 0.09 2.81
CA PHE A 159 1.80 1.06 2.52
C PHE A 159 2.98 0.92 3.47
N SER A 160 4.14 1.28 2.97
CA SER A 160 5.41 1.47 3.65
C SER A 160 6.21 2.45 2.78
N ALA A 161 6.32 3.69 3.22
CA ALA A 161 6.92 4.76 2.44
C ALA A 161 7.70 5.71 3.34
N LYS A 162 8.85 6.19 2.84
CA LYS A 162 9.59 7.24 3.52
C LYS A 162 8.81 8.55 3.47
N ILE A 163 8.79 9.29 4.58
CA ILE A 163 8.21 10.62 4.64
C ILE A 163 8.98 11.53 3.70
N VAL A 164 8.26 12.06 2.72
CA VAL A 164 8.74 13.08 1.80
C VAL A 164 8.75 14.41 2.53
N LYS A 165 9.89 15.09 2.47
CA LYS A 165 10.06 16.45 2.97
C LYS A 165 10.10 17.43 1.80
N PRO A 166 9.57 18.66 1.97
CA PRO A 166 9.87 19.74 1.05
C PRO A 166 11.39 20.01 1.05
N ASP A 167 11.95 20.29 -0.12
CA ASP A 167 13.38 20.62 -0.29
C ASP A 167 13.69 22.06 0.13
#